data_AF-A0ABD5I8A7-F1
#
_entry.id   AF-A0ABD5I8A7-F1
#
_cell.length_a   1.000
_cell.length_b   1.000
_cell.length_c   1.000
_cell.angle_alpha   90.00
_cell.angle_beta   90.00
_cell.angle_gamma   90.00
#
_symmetry.space_group_name_H-M   'P 1'
#
loop_
_entity.id
_entity.type
_entity.pdbx_description
1 polymer ?
#
loop_
_entity_poly.entity_id
_entity_poly.type
_entity_poly.pdbx_seq_one_letter_code
_entity_poly.pdbx_strand_id
1 'polypeptide(L)'
;MKLILKYIVFCCFILSISFLVSCQKKVDEPIVNIEDTLTEKYNLKSIQLQEIKKNTIYEQVFSGNKNGNDFFQGQIDRNDIAIEDRLSDKNLKSGVIPENYYVFLSGVTNKKKPTYLLGRIEQTDGKVIEWKQEVKSVKRKGTNDVYQYEVEFPKFEGERANVAFRYIWLNKENKCYGVADQLFILKKV
;
A
#
# COMPACT_ATOMS: atom_id res chain seq x y z
N MET A 1 25.09 3.26 -45.03
CA MET A 1 25.03 2.06 -44.16
C MET A 1 25.34 2.29 -42.67
N LYS A 2 26.06 3.37 -42.26
CA LYS A 2 26.37 3.64 -40.83
C LYS A 2 25.21 4.23 -40.01
N LEU A 3 24.23 4.88 -40.64
CA LEU A 3 23.09 5.52 -39.97
C LEU A 3 22.03 4.51 -39.50
N ILE A 4 21.72 3.50 -40.32
CA ILE A 4 20.72 2.47 -40.01
C ILE A 4 21.15 1.61 -38.80
N LEU A 5 22.45 1.33 -38.67
CA LEU A 5 23.01 0.57 -37.54
C LEU A 5 22.81 1.32 -36.20
N LYS A 6 22.91 2.65 -36.18
CA LYS A 6 22.69 3.47 -34.96
C LYS A 6 21.23 3.41 -34.48
N TYR A 7 20.27 3.42 -35.40
CA TYR A 7 18.85 3.33 -35.05
C TYR A 7 18.46 1.95 -34.53
N ILE A 8 19.02 0.87 -35.10
CA ILE A 8 18.78 -0.50 -34.62
C ILE A 8 19.33 -0.69 -33.20
N VAL A 9 20.54 -0.18 -32.91
CA VAL A 9 21.13 -0.26 -31.56
C VAL A 9 20.33 0.55 -30.53
N PHE A 10 19.83 1.74 -30.91
CA PHE A 10 19.01 2.56 -30.02
C PHE A 10 17.64 1.92 -29.75
N CYS A 11 17.00 1.32 -30.76
CA CYS A 11 15.76 0.56 -30.58
C CYS A 11 15.96 -0.68 -29.71
N CYS A 12 17.07 -1.41 -29.83
CA CYS A 12 17.39 -2.53 -28.93
C CYS A 12 17.60 -2.08 -27.48
N PHE A 13 18.15 -0.88 -27.25
CA PHE A 13 18.31 -0.29 -25.91
C PHE A 13 16.96 0.12 -25.30
N ILE A 14 16.02 0.64 -26.09
CA ILE A 14 14.67 0.98 -25.60
C ILE A 14 13.85 -0.28 -25.33
N LEU A 15 14.01 -1.32 -26.16
CA LEU A 15 13.40 -2.63 -25.97
C LEU A 15 13.96 -3.36 -24.74
N SER A 16 15.25 -3.24 -24.43
CA SER A 16 15.81 -3.86 -23.21
C SER A 16 15.35 -3.17 -21.92
N ILE A 17 15.13 -1.84 -21.95
CA ILE A 17 14.53 -1.11 -20.81
C ILE A 17 13.07 -1.54 -20.58
N SER A 18 12.33 -1.86 -21.65
CA SER A 18 10.94 -2.34 -21.55
C SER A 18 10.83 -3.83 -21.20
N PHE A 19 11.88 -4.63 -21.40
CA PHE A 19 11.97 -6.02 -20.92
C PHE A 19 12.47 -6.17 -19.47
N LEU A 20 12.92 -5.08 -18.83
CA LEU A 20 13.19 -5.04 -17.38
C LEU A 20 11.95 -4.75 -16.54
N VAL A 21 10.75 -4.75 -17.15
CA VAL A 21 9.48 -4.93 -16.43
C VAL A 21 9.45 -6.38 -15.97
N SER A 22 10.26 -6.61 -14.93
CA SER A 22 10.56 -7.87 -14.30
C SER A 22 9.26 -8.62 -14.06
N CYS A 23 9.27 -9.90 -14.47
CA CYS A 23 8.23 -10.87 -14.19
C CYS A 23 8.22 -11.14 -12.67
N GLN A 24 7.83 -10.13 -11.90
CA GLN A 24 7.79 -10.15 -10.45
C GLN A 24 6.58 -10.99 -10.05
N LYS A 25 6.79 -11.99 -9.19
CA LYS A 25 5.70 -12.64 -8.48
C LYS A 25 4.96 -11.56 -7.68
N LYS A 26 3.89 -11.04 -8.26
CA LYS A 26 2.98 -10.10 -7.59
C LYS A 26 2.51 -10.73 -6.29
N VAL A 27 2.66 -10.01 -5.19
CA VAL A 27 1.97 -10.34 -3.96
C VAL A 27 0.54 -9.83 -4.11
N ASP A 28 -0.40 -10.56 -3.51
CA ASP A 28 -1.80 -10.20 -3.49
C ASP A 28 -1.95 -8.85 -2.78
N GLU A 29 -2.78 -7.95 -3.32
CA GLU A 29 -3.06 -6.64 -2.70
C GLU A 29 -3.62 -6.86 -1.27
N PRO A 30 -3.03 -6.25 -0.23
CA PRO A 30 -3.66 -6.18 1.08
C PRO A 30 -4.97 -5.40 1.01
N ILE A 31 -6.05 -5.96 1.56
CA ILE A 31 -7.35 -5.30 1.63
C ILE A 31 -7.38 -4.48 2.93
N VAL A 32 -7.51 -3.16 2.82
CA VAL A 32 -7.69 -2.30 4.01
C VAL A 32 -9.17 -2.28 4.38
N ASN A 33 -9.47 -2.71 5.59
CA ASN A 33 -10.83 -2.72 6.12
C ASN A 33 -10.93 -1.65 7.20
N ILE A 34 -11.90 -0.74 7.06
CA ILE A 34 -12.24 0.26 8.07
C ILE A 34 -13.61 -0.11 8.61
N GLU A 35 -13.67 -0.42 9.90
CA GLU A 35 -14.91 -0.80 10.59
C GLU A 35 -15.30 0.24 11.62
N ASP A 36 -16.56 0.68 11.59
CA ASP A 36 -17.17 1.39 12.71
C ASP A 36 -17.07 0.52 13.98
N THR A 37 -16.79 1.07 15.17
CA THR A 37 -16.71 0.29 16.43
C THR A 37 -17.97 0.33 17.30
N LEU A 38 -18.96 1.18 17.02
CA LEU A 38 -20.22 1.35 17.76
C LEU A 38 -21.43 0.54 17.22
N THR A 39 -21.61 0.44 15.90
CA THR A 39 -22.81 -0.11 15.23
C THR A 39 -22.99 -1.66 15.21
N GLU A 40 -23.28 -2.43 16.26
CA GLU A 40 -23.27 -3.93 16.34
C GLU A 40 -23.72 -4.86 15.15
N LYS A 41 -24.29 -4.36 14.04
CA LYS A 41 -24.66 -5.10 12.81
C LYS A 41 -23.48 -5.32 11.83
N TYR A 42 -23.10 -6.59 11.65
CA TYR A 42 -21.99 -7.08 10.81
C TYR A 42 -22.00 -6.60 9.34
N ASN A 43 -23.18 -6.38 8.77
CA ASN A 43 -23.42 -6.11 7.35
C ASN A 43 -23.51 -4.60 6.99
N LEU A 44 -23.39 -3.70 7.97
CA LEU A 44 -23.57 -2.25 7.78
C LEU A 44 -22.36 -1.41 8.20
N LYS A 45 -21.19 -2.03 8.41
CA LYS A 45 -20.14 -1.45 9.24
C LYS A 45 -18.77 -1.26 8.60
N SER A 46 -18.50 -1.87 7.44
CA SER A 46 -17.13 -1.99 6.94
C SER A 46 -16.97 -1.45 5.53
N ILE A 47 -15.91 -0.68 5.33
CA ILE A 47 -15.46 -0.24 4.03
C ILE A 47 -14.17 -0.97 3.72
N GLN A 48 -14.13 -1.57 2.53
CA GLN A 48 -12.93 -2.23 2.03
C GLN A 48 -12.32 -1.36 0.95
N LEU A 49 -11.04 -1.05 1.10
CA LEU A 49 -10.26 -0.29 0.14
C LEU A 49 -9.35 -1.28 -0.60
N GLN A 50 -9.56 -1.38 -1.92
CA GLN A 50 -8.84 -2.27 -2.83
C GLN A 50 -9.06 -1.82 -4.29
N GLU A 51 -8.11 -2.08 -5.19
CA GLU A 51 -8.11 -1.49 -6.54
C GLU A 51 -9.36 -1.87 -7.34
N ILE A 52 -9.83 -3.12 -7.20
CA ILE A 52 -11.02 -3.62 -7.90
C ILE A 52 -12.29 -2.82 -7.54
N LYS A 53 -12.32 -2.16 -6.38
CA LYS A 53 -13.43 -1.27 -5.97
C LYS A 53 -13.26 0.18 -6.44
N LYS A 54 -12.15 0.49 -7.13
CA LYS A 54 -11.77 1.81 -7.64
C LYS A 54 -11.70 2.88 -6.53
N ASN A 55 -11.21 2.50 -5.36
CA ASN A 55 -11.05 3.38 -4.21
C ASN A 55 -9.60 3.42 -3.67
N THR A 56 -8.69 2.65 -4.27
CA THR A 56 -7.25 2.69 -4.02
C THR A 56 -6.48 2.72 -5.34
N ILE A 57 -5.21 3.10 -5.26
CA ILE A 57 -4.15 2.77 -6.22
C ILE A 57 -3.21 1.81 -5.51
N TYR A 58 -2.78 0.73 -6.16
CA TYR A 58 -1.80 -0.20 -5.61
C TYR A 58 -0.63 -0.41 -6.57
N GLU A 59 0.55 0.03 -6.17
CA GLU A 59 1.80 -0.10 -6.93
C GLU A 59 2.77 -0.98 -6.14
N GLN A 60 3.43 -1.94 -6.78
CA GLN A 60 4.37 -2.84 -6.10
C GLN A 60 5.64 -3.06 -6.90
N VAL A 61 6.74 -3.24 -6.17
CA VAL A 61 8.06 -3.57 -6.71
C VAL A 61 8.65 -4.67 -5.85
N PHE A 62 9.09 -5.77 -6.48
CA PHE A 62 9.72 -6.91 -5.80
C PHE A 62 11.04 -7.32 -6.46
N SER A 63 12.05 -7.67 -5.67
CA SER A 63 13.24 -8.32 -6.23
C SER A 63 12.86 -9.69 -6.78
N GLY A 64 13.39 -10.05 -7.96
CA GLY A 64 13.20 -11.37 -8.57
C GLY A 64 13.75 -12.52 -7.69
N ASN A 65 14.74 -12.22 -6.84
CA ASN A 65 15.23 -13.13 -5.81
C ASN A 65 14.96 -12.54 -4.40
N LYS A 66 14.57 -13.37 -3.44
CA LYS A 66 14.33 -12.93 -2.04
C LYS A 66 15.63 -12.63 -1.27
N ASN A 67 16.77 -12.69 -1.95
CA ASN A 67 18.09 -12.44 -1.38
C ASN A 67 18.29 -10.95 -1.06
N GLY A 68 17.48 -10.07 -1.67
CA GLY A 68 17.31 -8.67 -1.30
C GLY A 68 18.61 -7.88 -1.41
N ASN A 69 18.89 -7.30 -2.58
CA ASN A 69 20.11 -6.52 -2.78
C ASN A 69 19.88 -5.10 -3.35
N ASP A 70 18.65 -4.75 -3.77
CA ASP A 70 18.46 -3.59 -4.66
C ASP A 70 17.38 -2.57 -4.22
N PHE A 71 16.85 -2.65 -3.00
CA PHE A 71 15.92 -1.61 -2.50
C PHE A 71 16.70 -0.48 -1.82
N PHE A 72 16.50 0.74 -2.31
CA PHE A 72 17.10 1.95 -1.74
C PHE A 72 16.73 2.05 -0.25
N GLN A 73 17.73 2.13 0.64
CA GLN A 73 17.53 2.10 2.10
C GLN A 73 16.50 3.12 2.61
N GLY A 74 16.37 4.29 1.96
CA GLY A 74 15.37 5.29 2.36
C GLY A 74 13.91 4.83 2.24
N GLN A 75 13.60 3.86 1.37
CA GLN A 75 12.23 3.37 1.16
C GLN A 75 11.67 2.56 2.33
N ILE A 76 12.54 2.01 3.20
CA ILE A 76 12.11 1.22 4.36
C ILE A 76 11.96 2.04 5.66
N ASP A 77 12.42 3.29 5.63
CA ASP A 77 12.45 4.16 6.79
C ASP A 77 11.29 5.17 6.80
N ARG A 78 10.90 5.67 5.62
CA ARG A 78 9.81 6.64 5.47
C ARG A 78 8.95 6.37 4.24
N ASN A 79 7.72 6.88 4.30
CA ASN A 79 6.83 6.94 3.15
C ASN A 79 6.93 8.33 2.51
N ASP A 80 7.78 8.46 1.51
CA ASP A 80 8.08 9.71 0.79
C ASP A 80 7.33 9.85 -0.53
N ILE A 81 6.26 9.08 -0.73
CA ILE A 81 5.44 9.20 -1.93
C ILE A 81 4.70 10.54 -1.95
N ALA A 82 4.74 11.21 -3.10
CA ALA A 82 3.92 12.40 -3.35
C ALA A 82 2.45 11.97 -3.55
N ILE A 83 1.68 11.90 -2.46
CA ILE A 83 0.33 11.31 -2.45
C ILE A 83 -0.60 12.14 -3.35
N GLU A 84 -0.60 13.45 -3.20
CA GLU A 84 -1.46 14.36 -3.98
C GLU A 84 -1.23 14.21 -5.49
N ASP A 85 0.02 14.28 -5.95
CA ASP A 85 0.38 14.13 -7.37
C ASP A 85 -0.07 12.78 -7.95
N ARG A 86 -0.04 11.72 -7.14
CA ARG A 86 -0.44 10.37 -7.56
C ARG A 86 -1.96 10.20 -7.61
N LEU A 87 -2.69 10.96 -6.79
CA LEU A 87 -4.15 10.90 -6.70
C LEU A 87 -4.87 11.92 -7.59
N SER A 88 -4.24 13.05 -7.94
CA SER A 88 -4.87 14.22 -8.58
C SER A 88 -5.63 13.90 -9.87
N ASP A 89 -5.08 13.01 -10.70
CA ASP A 89 -5.65 12.66 -12.00
C ASP A 89 -6.49 11.37 -11.98
N LYS A 90 -6.76 10.83 -10.78
CA LYS A 90 -7.43 9.54 -10.62
C LYS A 90 -8.86 9.73 -10.14
N ASN A 91 -9.82 9.23 -10.91
CA ASN A 91 -11.22 9.19 -10.52
C ASN A 91 -11.48 8.05 -9.52
N LEU A 92 -11.02 8.23 -8.28
CA LEU A 92 -11.19 7.28 -7.18
C LEU A 92 -12.40 7.62 -6.32
N LYS A 93 -13.11 6.59 -5.88
CA LYS A 93 -14.12 6.71 -4.83
C LYS A 93 -13.42 6.94 -3.49
N SER A 94 -13.83 7.96 -2.75
CA SER A 94 -13.35 8.15 -1.38
C SER A 94 -13.87 7.04 -0.46
N GLY A 95 -12.99 6.52 0.38
CA GLY A 95 -13.39 5.78 1.56
C GLY A 95 -14.06 6.70 2.57
N VAL A 96 -14.97 6.13 3.36
CA VAL A 96 -15.64 6.81 4.46
C VAL A 96 -15.00 6.34 5.77
N ILE A 97 -14.74 7.28 6.69
CA ILE A 97 -14.22 6.98 8.02
C ILE A 97 -15.22 7.46 9.08
N PRO A 98 -15.81 6.55 9.88
CA PRO A 98 -16.69 6.93 10.98
C PRO A 98 -15.86 7.52 12.13
N GLU A 99 -16.48 8.21 13.08
CA GLU A 99 -15.77 8.85 14.21
C GLU A 99 -15.01 7.83 15.09
N ASN A 100 -15.62 6.67 15.29
CA ASN A 100 -15.07 5.58 16.08
C ASN A 100 -14.87 4.38 15.16
N TYR A 101 -13.61 4.09 14.87
CA TYR A 101 -13.23 3.12 13.85
C TYR A 101 -12.07 2.22 14.27
N TYR A 102 -12.01 1.08 13.61
CA TYR A 102 -10.93 0.11 13.69
C TYR A 102 -10.41 -0.18 12.27
N VAL A 103 -9.09 -0.23 12.10
CA VAL A 103 -8.46 -0.49 10.79
C VAL A 103 -7.66 -1.79 10.86
N PHE A 104 -7.86 -2.66 9.86
CA PHE A 104 -7.09 -3.89 9.74
C PHE A 104 -6.90 -4.31 8.29
N LEU A 105 -5.83 -5.06 8.04
CA LEU A 105 -5.53 -5.68 6.75
C LEU A 105 -6.09 -7.09 6.68
N SER A 106 -6.61 -7.47 5.52
CA SER A 106 -6.95 -8.84 5.15
C SER A 106 -6.46 -9.14 3.73
N GLY A 107 -6.86 -10.28 3.14
CA GLY A 107 -6.47 -10.66 1.77
C GLY A 107 -5.05 -11.22 1.62
N VAL A 108 -4.23 -11.18 2.68
CA VAL A 108 -2.86 -11.71 2.67
C VAL A 108 -2.63 -12.80 3.74
N THR A 109 -2.06 -13.92 3.32
CA THR A 109 -1.71 -15.02 4.25
C THR A 109 -0.48 -14.70 5.10
N ASN A 110 -0.31 -15.38 6.24
CA ASN A 110 0.88 -15.21 7.11
C ASN A 110 2.22 -15.38 6.37
N LYS A 111 2.28 -16.24 5.33
CA LYS A 111 3.50 -16.45 4.53
C LYS A 111 3.82 -15.28 3.60
N LYS A 112 2.83 -14.47 3.26
CA LYS A 112 2.93 -13.34 2.34
C LYS A 112 2.71 -11.98 3.03
N LYS A 113 2.51 -11.94 4.35
CA LYS A 113 2.30 -10.69 5.07
C LYS A 113 3.55 -9.80 5.00
N PRO A 114 3.40 -8.47 4.90
CA PRO A 114 4.52 -7.55 5.07
C PRO A 114 5.09 -7.65 6.49
N THR A 115 6.36 -7.28 6.63
CA THR A 115 7.04 -7.17 7.94
C THR A 115 6.63 -5.87 8.63
N TYR A 116 6.67 -4.76 7.89
CA TYR A 116 6.34 -3.42 8.39
C TYR A 116 5.32 -2.73 7.48
N LEU A 117 4.59 -1.80 8.08
CA LEU A 117 3.76 -0.81 7.41
C LEU A 117 4.27 0.57 7.78
N LEU A 118 4.52 1.42 6.78
CA LEU A 118 4.71 2.85 6.97
C LEU A 118 3.44 3.58 6.56
N GLY A 119 2.80 4.24 7.50
CA GLY A 119 1.62 5.04 7.25
C GLY A 119 1.97 6.51 7.08
N ARG A 120 1.26 7.18 6.18
CA ARG A 120 1.31 8.62 5.98
C ARG A 120 -0.09 9.14 5.73
N ILE A 121 -0.46 10.21 6.44
CA ILE A 121 -1.70 10.96 6.28
C ILE A 121 -1.33 12.40 5.94
N GLU A 122 -1.81 12.89 4.80
CA GLU A 122 -1.73 14.29 4.40
C GLU A 122 -3.12 14.91 4.56
N GLN A 123 -3.19 15.94 5.41
CA GLN A 123 -4.42 16.66 5.71
C GLN A 123 -4.55 17.91 4.84
N THR A 124 -5.78 18.39 4.70
CA THR A 124 -6.11 19.56 3.87
C THR A 124 -5.49 20.87 4.38
N ASP A 125 -5.07 20.93 5.64
CA ASP A 125 -4.36 22.07 6.24
C ASP A 125 -2.83 22.01 6.02
N GLY A 126 -2.33 21.01 5.28
CA GLY A 126 -0.91 20.79 5.03
C GLY A 126 -0.18 20.01 6.13
N LYS A 127 -0.86 19.61 7.22
CA LYS A 127 -0.25 18.80 8.27
C LYS A 127 -0.06 17.36 7.80
N VAL A 128 1.14 16.83 8.04
CA VAL A 128 1.50 15.44 7.72
C VAL A 128 1.67 14.64 9.01
N ILE A 129 1.08 13.46 9.06
CA ILE A 129 1.26 12.48 10.15
C ILE A 129 1.88 11.22 9.54
N GLU A 130 3.00 10.77 10.10
CA GLU A 130 3.70 9.56 9.66
C GLU A 130 3.92 8.61 10.83
N TRP A 131 3.85 7.31 10.55
CA TRP A 131 4.15 6.29 11.55
C TRP A 131 4.70 5.02 10.90
N LYS A 132 5.39 4.22 11.70
CA LYS A 132 5.93 2.91 11.34
C LYS A 132 5.47 1.90 12.36
N GLN A 133 4.89 0.80 11.90
CA GLN A 133 4.46 -0.30 12.76
C GLN A 133 4.87 -1.65 12.19
N GLU A 134 5.07 -2.62 13.09
CA GLU A 134 5.22 -4.02 12.72
C GLU A 134 3.84 -4.63 12.44
N VAL A 135 3.71 -5.38 11.34
CA VAL A 135 2.43 -5.98 10.96
C VAL A 135 2.23 -7.29 11.73
N LYS A 136 1.43 -7.23 12.80
CA LYS A 136 1.15 -8.36 13.70
C LYS A 136 -0.23 -8.94 13.43
N SER A 137 -0.32 -10.27 13.45
CA SER A 137 -1.60 -10.96 13.31
C SER A 137 -2.46 -10.74 14.56
N VAL A 138 -3.73 -10.45 14.36
CA VAL A 138 -4.71 -10.35 15.44
C VAL A 138 -5.79 -11.41 15.25
N LYS A 139 -6.22 -12.02 16.36
CA LYS A 139 -7.35 -12.96 16.36
C LYS A 139 -8.58 -12.22 16.90
N ARG A 140 -9.45 -11.76 16.01
CA ARG A 140 -10.71 -11.13 16.43
C ARG A 140 -11.74 -12.19 16.77
N LYS A 141 -12.38 -12.05 17.93
CA LYS A 141 -13.48 -12.92 18.36
C LYS A 141 -14.65 -12.75 17.40
N GLY A 142 -15.25 -13.86 16.97
CA GLY A 142 -16.45 -13.85 16.11
C GLY A 142 -16.19 -13.76 14.60
N THR A 143 -14.93 -13.84 14.14
CA THR A 143 -14.61 -13.91 12.70
C THR A 143 -14.02 -15.28 12.36
N ASN A 144 -14.36 -15.79 11.18
CA ASN A 144 -13.76 -17.01 10.63
C ASN A 144 -12.47 -16.73 9.83
N ASP A 145 -12.12 -15.45 9.64
CA ASP A 145 -10.91 -15.07 8.93
C ASP A 145 -9.69 -15.31 9.81
N VAL A 146 -8.83 -16.21 9.32
CA VAL A 146 -7.64 -16.67 10.06
C VAL A 146 -6.49 -15.66 9.95
N TYR A 147 -6.56 -14.72 9.01
CA TYR A 147 -5.48 -13.77 8.70
C TYR A 147 -6.01 -12.33 8.68
N GLN A 148 -5.98 -11.70 9.86
CA GLN A 148 -6.24 -10.28 10.04
C GLN A 148 -5.03 -9.63 10.72
N TYR A 149 -4.68 -8.43 10.30
CA TYR A 149 -3.55 -7.69 10.87
C TYR A 149 -3.98 -6.29 11.25
N GLU A 150 -3.82 -5.95 12.52
CA GLU A 150 -4.18 -4.64 13.04
C GLU A 150 -3.32 -3.54 12.41
N VAL A 151 -3.96 -2.40 12.16
CA VAL A 151 -3.30 -1.19 11.67
C VAL A 151 -3.54 -0.10 12.69
N GLU A 152 -2.48 0.34 13.36
CA GLU A 152 -2.48 1.63 14.05
C GLU A 152 -2.82 2.71 13.04
N PHE A 153 -3.84 3.50 13.31
CA PHE A 153 -4.29 4.56 12.40
C PHE A 153 -4.62 5.83 13.20
N PRO A 154 -3.68 6.79 13.27
CA PRO A 154 -3.87 8.03 14.01
C PRO A 154 -5.11 8.79 13.57
N LYS A 155 -5.80 9.44 14.54
CA LYS A 155 -6.88 10.37 14.23
C LYS A 155 -6.31 11.61 13.52
N PHE A 156 -7.09 12.16 12.60
CA PHE A 156 -6.78 13.41 11.89
C PHE A 156 -7.94 14.40 12.05
N GLU A 157 -7.68 15.69 11.91
CA GLU A 157 -8.60 16.77 12.28
C GLU A 157 -9.41 17.34 11.08
N GLY A 158 -9.00 17.12 9.83
CA GLY A 158 -9.76 17.54 8.63
C GLY A 158 -11.00 16.71 8.27
N GLU A 159 -11.86 17.23 7.38
CA GLU A 159 -13.00 16.50 6.79
C GLU A 159 -12.56 15.42 5.80
N ARG A 160 -11.40 15.62 5.18
CA ARG A 160 -10.79 14.73 4.20
C ARG A 160 -9.30 14.59 4.49
N ALA A 161 -8.75 13.42 4.18
CA ALA A 161 -7.31 13.21 4.16
C ALA A 161 -6.90 12.29 3.01
N ASN A 162 -5.70 12.53 2.48
CA ASN A 162 -5.03 11.63 1.55
C ASN A 162 -4.13 10.70 2.36
N VAL A 163 -4.17 9.42 2.06
CA VAL A 163 -3.50 8.39 2.87
C VAL A 163 -2.65 7.51 1.97
N ALA A 164 -1.46 7.17 2.44
CA ALA A 164 -0.60 6.20 1.80
C ALA A 164 -0.09 5.18 2.82
N PHE A 165 -0.24 3.90 2.49
CA PHE A 165 0.40 2.79 3.19
C PHE A 165 1.51 2.23 2.33
N ARG A 166 2.72 2.19 2.89
CA ARG A 166 3.86 1.49 2.30
C ARG A 166 4.10 0.17 3.04
N TYR A 167 3.86 -0.93 2.36
CA TYR A 167 4.09 -2.28 2.84
C TYR A 167 5.52 -2.70 2.52
N ILE A 168 6.24 -3.22 3.51
CA ILE A 168 7.65 -3.60 3.38
C ILE A 168 7.83 -5.08 3.70
N TRP A 169 8.47 -5.81 2.79
CA TRP A 169 8.85 -7.21 3.00
C TRP A 169 10.35 -7.34 3.20
N LEU A 170 10.72 -7.85 4.38
CA LEU A 170 12.10 -8.17 4.73
C LEU A 170 12.32 -9.68 4.74
N ASN A 171 13.51 -10.12 4.32
CA ASN A 171 13.94 -11.51 4.45
C ASN A 171 14.47 -11.77 5.87
N LYS A 172 14.95 -13.00 6.11
CA LYS A 172 15.47 -13.42 7.44
C LYS A 172 16.74 -12.67 7.86
N GLU A 173 17.45 -12.04 6.93
CA GLU A 173 18.63 -11.20 7.17
C GLU A 173 18.26 -9.71 7.33
N ASN A 174 16.97 -9.39 7.47
CA ASN A 174 16.43 -8.03 7.48
C ASN A 174 16.69 -7.21 6.21
N LYS A 175 16.98 -7.88 5.08
CA LYS A 175 17.13 -7.21 3.79
C LYS A 175 15.77 -7.08 3.11
N CYS A 176 15.50 -5.89 2.60
CA CYS A 176 14.27 -5.60 1.86
C CYS A 176 14.29 -6.31 0.50
N TYR A 177 13.22 -7.05 0.21
CA TYR A 177 13.05 -7.71 -1.10
C TYR A 177 11.74 -7.31 -1.78
N GLY A 178 10.91 -6.47 -1.17
CA GLY A 178 9.69 -5.99 -1.77
C GLY A 178 9.09 -4.81 -1.03
N VAL A 179 8.52 -3.90 -1.81
CA VAL A 179 7.77 -2.73 -1.33
C VAL A 179 6.49 -2.61 -2.15
N ALA A 180 5.39 -2.23 -1.51
CA ALA A 180 4.17 -1.87 -2.21
C ALA A 180 3.52 -0.66 -1.56
N ASP A 181 3.04 0.26 -2.38
CA ASP A 181 2.35 1.48 -1.97
C ASP A 181 0.87 1.35 -2.31
N GLN A 182 0.02 1.61 -1.31
CA GLN A 182 -1.44 1.69 -1.49
C GLN A 182 -1.91 3.08 -1.08
N LEU A 183 -2.50 3.80 -2.03
CA LEU A 183 -2.93 5.19 -1.86
C LEU A 183 -4.45 5.27 -1.93
N PHE A 184 -5.06 6.05 -1.05
CA PHE A 184 -6.50 6.25 -1.03
C PHE A 184 -6.89 7.56 -0.35
N ILE A 185 -8.15 7.95 -0.55
CA ILE A 185 -8.74 9.16 0.00
C ILE A 185 -9.76 8.76 1.05
N LEU A 186 -9.70 9.34 2.25
CA LEU A 186 -10.71 9.18 3.29
C LEU A 186 -11.49 10.47 3.49
N LYS A 187 -12.80 10.34 3.73
CA LYS A 187 -13.70 11.42 4.15
C LYS A 187 -14.42 11.02 5.43
N LYS A 188 -14.49 11.94 6.39
CA LYS A 188 -15.32 11.76 7.59
C LYS A 188 -16.80 11.74 7.22
N VAL A 189 -17.60 11.04 8.02
CA VAL A 189 -19.07 11.04 7.98
C VAL A 189 -19.60 11.61 9.27
#